data_AF-A0A378PQJ2-F1
#
_entry.id   AF-A0A378PQJ2-F1
#
_cell.length_a   1.000
_cell.length_b   1.000
_cell.length_c   1.000
_cell.angle_alpha   90.00
_cell.angle_beta   90.00
_cell.angle_gamma   90.00
#
_symmetry.space_group_name_H-M   'P 1'
#
loop_
_entity.id
_entity.type
_entity.pdbx_description
1 polymer ?
#
loop_
_entity_poly.entity_id
_entity_poly.type
_entity_poly.pdbx_seq_one_letter_code
_entity_poly.pdbx_strand_id
1 'polypeptide(L)'
;MFVSDNTKAILLLTAPLLLGKSQNDVKLLSNKEYHQLAVYLKNHHKQPADLLGEELSNILADYGKLEYERIQQLLQRGFLLSQTLDYWYSRNIWVISRADKTYPSRLKTRLGEQAPPILYGCGDVNLLNLGGIAIVGSRNIDNELIAYTQNIAHLAAQ
;
A
#
# COMPACT_ATOMS: atom_id res chain seq x y z
N MET A 1 -15.35 5.42 -4.61
CA MET A 1 -14.03 5.20 -5.24
C MET A 1 -13.95 3.74 -5.62
N PHE A 2 -13.67 3.41 -6.89
CA PHE A 2 -13.49 2.02 -7.29
C PHE A 2 -12.05 1.60 -7.04
N VAL A 3 -11.86 0.63 -6.15
CA VAL A 3 -10.56 0.00 -5.91
C VAL A 3 -10.39 -1.14 -6.91
N SER A 4 -9.28 -1.15 -7.65
CA SER A 4 -8.98 -2.19 -8.65
C SER A 4 -8.82 -3.56 -7.99
N ASP A 5 -9.08 -4.66 -8.72
CA ASP A 5 -8.89 -6.00 -8.18
C ASP A 5 -7.42 -6.28 -7.82
N ASN A 6 -6.49 -5.65 -8.55
CA ASN A 6 -5.08 -5.64 -8.17
C ASN A 6 -4.90 -5.03 -6.77
N THR A 7 -5.47 -3.86 -6.51
CA THR A 7 -5.38 -3.23 -5.19
C THR A 7 -6.08 -4.04 -4.10
N LYS A 8 -7.22 -4.68 -4.40
CA LYS A 8 -7.88 -5.61 -3.47
C LYS A 8 -6.98 -6.78 -3.09
N ALA A 9 -6.36 -7.44 -4.07
CA ALA A 9 -5.43 -8.54 -3.82
C ALA A 9 -4.24 -8.09 -2.95
N ILE A 10 -3.67 -6.92 -3.25
CA ILE A 10 -2.53 -6.38 -2.50
C ILE A 10 -2.93 -6.04 -1.06
N LEU A 11 -4.11 -5.45 -0.86
CA LEU A 11 -4.66 -5.20 0.49
C LEU A 11 -4.84 -6.51 1.27
N LEU A 12 -5.41 -7.54 0.65
CA LEU A 12 -5.57 -8.85 1.27
C LEU A 12 -4.22 -9.48 1.65
N LEU A 13 -3.15 -9.21 0.92
CA LEU A 13 -1.84 -9.79 1.22
C LEU A 13 -1.05 -9.00 2.27
N THR A 14 -1.23 -7.68 2.34
CA THR A 14 -0.31 -6.76 3.05
C THR A 14 -0.96 -5.90 4.12
N ALA A 15 -2.29 -5.79 4.13
CA ALA A 15 -3.00 -4.92 5.06
C ALA A 15 -3.63 -5.71 6.23
N PRO A 16 -3.64 -5.13 7.45
CA PRO A 16 -4.25 -5.77 8.61
C PRO A 16 -5.78 -5.76 8.61
N LEU A 17 -6.42 -4.89 7.82
CA LEU A 17 -7.90 -4.79 7.70
C LEU A 17 -8.62 -4.71 9.06
N LEU A 18 -8.28 -3.67 9.86
CA LEU A 18 -8.57 -3.55 11.30
C LEU A 18 -10.05 -3.28 11.68
N LEU A 19 -11.02 -3.97 11.09
CA LEU A 19 -12.43 -3.87 11.47
C LEU A 19 -12.97 -5.16 12.06
N GLY A 20 -13.47 -5.07 13.30
CA GLY A 20 -14.07 -6.20 14.02
C GLY A 20 -13.06 -7.03 14.83
N LYS A 21 -13.60 -7.96 15.61
CA LYS A 21 -12.85 -8.95 16.39
C LYS A 21 -12.56 -10.16 15.51
N SER A 22 -11.68 -10.04 14.52
CA SER A 22 -11.24 -11.21 13.73
C SER A 22 -9.92 -11.73 14.28
N GLN A 23 -9.96 -12.98 14.78
CA GLN A 23 -8.89 -13.78 15.37
C GLN A 23 -7.98 -14.44 14.31
N ASN A 24 -7.82 -13.87 13.12
CA ASN A 24 -6.93 -14.46 12.13
C ASN A 24 -5.54 -13.84 12.28
N ASP A 25 -4.74 -14.48 13.14
CA ASP A 25 -3.32 -14.19 13.44
C ASP A 25 -2.38 -14.51 12.24
N VAL A 26 -2.92 -14.51 11.03
CA VAL A 26 -2.19 -14.83 9.81
C VAL A 26 -1.24 -13.68 9.52
N LYS A 27 0.05 -13.98 9.59
CA LYS A 27 1.12 -13.01 9.38
C LYS A 27 1.01 -12.38 7.99
N LEU A 28 0.80 -11.07 7.93
CA LEU A 28 0.77 -10.31 6.67
C LEU A 28 2.10 -10.41 5.92
N LEU A 29 2.08 -10.27 4.60
CA LEU A 29 3.31 -10.15 3.82
C LEU A 29 3.99 -8.82 4.13
N SER A 30 5.28 -8.88 4.48
CA SER A 30 6.15 -7.71 4.54
C SER A 30 6.37 -7.11 3.15
N ASN A 31 6.87 -5.86 3.08
CA ASN A 31 7.20 -5.22 1.79
C ASN A 31 8.12 -6.09 0.93
N LYS A 32 9.11 -6.75 1.55
CA LYS A 32 10.07 -7.62 0.86
C LYS A 32 9.41 -8.88 0.31
N GLU A 33 8.57 -9.55 1.11
CA GLU A 33 7.84 -10.75 0.68
C GLU A 33 6.86 -10.41 -0.46
N TYR A 34 6.11 -9.32 -0.32
CA TYR A 34 5.22 -8.87 -1.39
C TYR A 34 5.98 -8.47 -2.65
N HIS A 35 7.13 -7.80 -2.53
CA HIS A 35 7.97 -7.48 -3.69
C HIS A 35 8.41 -8.75 -4.43
N GLN A 36 8.89 -9.76 -3.70
CA GLN A 36 9.29 -11.03 -4.29
C GLN A 36 8.12 -11.74 -5.01
N LEU A 37 6.92 -11.71 -4.42
CA LEU A 37 5.72 -12.24 -5.05
C LEU A 37 5.35 -11.45 -6.31
N ALA A 38 5.40 -10.12 -6.26
CA ALA A 38 5.10 -9.26 -7.41
C ALA A 38 6.07 -9.49 -8.58
N VAL A 39 7.37 -9.70 -8.30
CA VAL A 39 8.36 -10.06 -9.32
C VAL A 39 8.06 -11.43 -9.91
N TYR A 40 7.73 -12.41 -9.07
CA TYR A 40 7.34 -13.75 -9.52
C TYR A 40 6.13 -13.70 -10.45
N LEU A 41 5.04 -13.05 -10.04
CA LEU A 41 3.83 -12.90 -10.86
C LEU A 41 4.16 -12.27 -12.21
N LYS A 42 4.96 -11.21 -12.23
CA LYS A 42 5.39 -10.55 -13.47
C LYS A 42 6.14 -11.50 -14.41
N ASN A 43 7.04 -12.33 -13.87
CA ASN A 43 7.82 -13.30 -14.67
C ASN A 43 6.94 -14.42 -15.25
N HIS A 44 5.81 -14.71 -14.62
CA HIS A 44 4.80 -15.67 -15.11
C HIS A 44 3.66 -14.99 -15.89
N HIS A 45 3.83 -13.72 -16.30
CA HIS A 45 2.81 -12.93 -16.99
C HIS A 45 1.46 -12.82 -16.25
N LYS A 46 1.52 -12.86 -14.92
CA LYS A 46 0.38 -12.68 -14.01
C LYS A 46 0.43 -11.33 -13.30
N GLN A 47 -0.70 -10.92 -12.75
CA GLN A 47 -0.90 -9.74 -11.93
C GLN A 47 -1.49 -10.13 -10.57
N PRO A 48 -1.41 -9.26 -9.54
CA PRO A 48 -2.01 -9.54 -8.24
C PRO A 48 -3.49 -9.95 -8.29
N ALA A 49 -4.29 -9.36 -9.19
CA ALA A 49 -5.70 -9.70 -9.36
C ALA A 49 -5.92 -11.18 -9.73
N ASP A 50 -4.98 -11.81 -10.45
CA ASP A 50 -5.11 -13.22 -10.85
C ASP A 50 -5.10 -14.17 -9.65
N LEU A 51 -4.55 -13.73 -8.50
CA LEU A 51 -4.56 -14.49 -7.26
C LEU A 51 -5.97 -14.61 -6.64
N LEU A 52 -6.91 -13.77 -7.03
CA LEU A 52 -8.29 -13.80 -6.54
C LEU A 52 -9.16 -14.83 -7.28
N GLY A 53 -8.64 -15.42 -8.37
CA GLY A 53 -9.33 -16.44 -9.16
C GLY A 53 -9.10 -17.87 -8.65
N GLU A 54 -9.69 -18.84 -9.35
CA GLU A 54 -9.73 -20.25 -8.95
C GLU A 54 -8.41 -21.02 -9.17
N GLU A 55 -7.40 -20.41 -9.79
CA GLU A 55 -6.13 -21.07 -10.16
C GLU A 55 -4.94 -20.73 -9.23
N LEU A 56 -5.18 -20.35 -7.98
CA LEU A 56 -4.12 -19.95 -7.05
C LEU A 56 -3.00 -21.02 -6.92
N SER A 57 -3.36 -22.29 -6.84
CA SER A 57 -2.43 -23.42 -6.75
C SER A 57 -1.54 -23.53 -7.99
N ASN A 58 -2.11 -23.34 -9.17
CA ASN A 58 -1.36 -23.38 -10.43
C ASN A 58 -0.42 -22.17 -10.55
N ILE A 59 -0.89 -20.98 -10.16
CA ILE A 59 -0.07 -19.76 -10.19
C ILE A 59 1.11 -19.88 -9.26
N LEU A 60 0.97 -20.53 -8.10
CA LEU A 60 2.02 -20.60 -7.07
C LEU A 60 2.78 -21.94 -7.04
N ALA A 61 2.55 -22.83 -8.00
CA ALA A 61 3.13 -24.19 -8.01
C ALA A 61 4.66 -24.19 -7.86
N ASP A 62 5.34 -23.24 -8.51
CA ASP A 62 6.80 -23.10 -8.48
C ASP A 62 7.28 -22.02 -7.49
N TYR A 63 6.37 -21.41 -6.73
CA TYR A 63 6.69 -20.30 -5.83
C TYR A 63 7.06 -20.80 -4.42
N GLY A 64 8.23 -21.44 -4.29
CA GLY A 64 8.71 -21.99 -3.01
C GLY A 64 9.18 -20.95 -1.97
N LYS A 65 8.98 -19.64 -2.19
CA LYS A 65 9.47 -18.59 -1.27
C LYS A 65 8.50 -18.25 -0.15
N LEU A 66 7.21 -18.51 -0.34
CA LEU A 66 6.17 -18.26 0.65
C LEU A 66 5.27 -19.49 0.77
N GLU A 67 4.70 -19.67 1.96
CA GLU A 67 3.75 -20.73 2.22
C GLU A 67 2.44 -20.49 1.47
N TYR A 68 2.07 -21.44 0.60
CA TYR A 68 0.81 -21.40 -0.16
C TYR A 68 -0.40 -21.19 0.75
N GLU A 69 -0.46 -21.94 1.86
CA GLU A 69 -1.55 -21.87 2.84
C GLU A 69 -1.70 -20.46 3.43
N ARG A 70 -0.57 -19.81 3.78
CA ARG A 70 -0.56 -18.43 4.28
C ARG A 70 -1.14 -17.46 3.25
N ILE A 71 -0.74 -17.57 1.98
CA ILE A 71 -1.27 -16.72 0.91
C ILE A 71 -2.78 -16.96 0.73
N GLN A 72 -3.21 -18.23 0.70
CA GLN A 72 -4.61 -18.59 0.57
C GLN A 72 -5.47 -18.02 1.72
N GLN A 73 -5.03 -18.19 2.97
CA GLN A 73 -5.73 -17.65 4.15
C GLN A 73 -5.82 -16.12 4.10
N LEU A 74 -4.76 -15.43 3.67
CA LEU A 74 -4.76 -13.97 3.50
C LEU A 74 -5.80 -13.52 2.47
N LEU A 75 -5.90 -14.21 1.33
CA LEU A 75 -6.81 -13.90 0.22
C LEU A 75 -8.28 -14.21 0.55
N GLN A 76 -8.57 -15.16 1.44
CA GLN A 76 -9.93 -15.49 1.88
C GLN A 76 -10.60 -14.40 2.73
N ARG A 77 -9.89 -13.33 3.10
CA ARG A 77 -10.40 -12.22 3.93
C ARG A 77 -11.25 -11.21 3.14
N GLY A 78 -11.89 -11.64 2.05
CA GLY A 78 -12.64 -10.78 1.13
C GLY A 78 -13.81 -10.04 1.78
N PHE A 79 -14.55 -10.69 2.69
CA PHE A 79 -15.64 -10.03 3.42
C PHE A 79 -15.12 -8.90 4.33
N LEU A 80 -14.06 -9.18 5.09
CA LEU A 80 -13.39 -8.19 5.95
C LEU A 80 -12.83 -7.02 5.12
N LEU A 81 -12.26 -7.30 3.95
CA LEU A 81 -11.82 -6.27 3.01
C LEU A 81 -12.98 -5.36 2.60
N SER A 82 -14.14 -5.91 2.24
CA SER A 82 -15.30 -5.11 1.82
C SER A 82 -15.71 -4.13 2.92
N GLN A 83 -15.87 -4.62 4.16
CA GLN A 83 -16.21 -3.76 5.30
C GLN A 83 -15.15 -2.67 5.53
N THR A 84 -13.88 -3.02 5.37
CA THR A 84 -12.75 -2.09 5.56
C THR A 84 -12.71 -1.00 4.50
N LEU A 85 -12.97 -1.34 3.25
CA LEU A 85 -13.07 -0.37 2.17
C LEU A 85 -14.23 0.61 2.41
N ASP A 86 -15.40 0.13 2.82
CA ASP A 86 -16.56 0.99 3.12
C ASP A 86 -16.26 1.96 4.28
N TYR A 87 -15.59 1.47 5.32
CA TYR A 87 -15.18 2.28 6.46
C TYR A 87 -14.18 3.38 6.09
N TRP A 88 -13.15 3.06 5.31
CA TRP A 88 -12.18 4.05 4.81
C TRP A 88 -12.85 5.06 3.89
N TYR A 89 -13.71 4.59 2.99
CA TYR A 89 -14.46 5.44 2.08
C TYR A 89 -15.35 6.45 2.82
N SER A 90 -16.08 6.02 3.86
CA SER A 90 -16.91 6.91 4.68
C SER A 90 -16.14 8.03 5.41
N ARG A 91 -14.80 7.93 5.46
CA ARG A 91 -13.89 8.90 6.09
C ARG A 91 -13.04 9.66 5.06
N ASN A 92 -13.38 9.58 3.78
CA ASN A 92 -12.60 10.15 2.68
C ASN A 92 -11.14 9.66 2.65
N ILE A 93 -10.88 8.46 3.15
CA ILE A 93 -9.58 7.81 3.04
C ILE A 93 -9.56 7.05 1.71
N TRP A 94 -8.70 7.51 0.80
CA TRP A 94 -8.42 6.80 -0.44
C TRP A 94 -7.30 5.79 -0.23
N VAL A 95 -7.26 4.78 -1.12
CA VAL A 95 -6.26 3.71 -1.12
C VAL A 95 -5.68 3.56 -2.53
N ILE A 96 -4.36 3.52 -2.63
CA ILE A 96 -3.65 3.36 -3.91
C ILE A 96 -2.60 2.26 -3.75
N SER A 97 -2.59 1.30 -4.65
CA SER A 97 -1.54 0.28 -4.67
C SER A 97 -0.43 0.60 -5.67
N ARG A 98 0.72 -0.06 -5.50
CA ARG A 98 1.84 0.01 -6.45
C ARG A 98 1.50 -0.46 -7.88
N ALA A 99 0.37 -1.16 -8.05
CA ALA A 99 -0.16 -1.58 -9.35
C ALA A 99 -1.03 -0.52 -10.03
N ASP A 100 -1.50 0.49 -9.29
CA ASP A 100 -2.33 1.56 -9.84
C ASP A 100 -1.49 2.61 -10.58
N LYS A 101 -2.07 3.18 -11.64
CA LYS A 101 -1.43 4.26 -12.42
C LYS A 101 -1.20 5.53 -11.61
N THR A 102 -2.03 5.77 -10.60
CA THR A 102 -1.97 6.94 -9.71
C THR A 102 -0.89 6.81 -8.64
N TYR A 103 -0.26 5.64 -8.48
CA TYR A 103 0.83 5.46 -7.53
C TYR A 103 2.00 6.39 -7.85
N PRO A 104 2.57 7.12 -6.87
CA PRO A 104 3.58 8.13 -7.15
C PRO A 104 4.84 7.54 -7.79
N SER A 105 5.16 7.98 -9.00
CA SER A 105 6.29 7.44 -9.78
C SER A 105 7.62 7.64 -9.07
N ARG A 106 7.79 8.78 -8.39
CA ARG A 106 8.99 9.10 -7.60
C ARG A 106 9.22 8.11 -6.46
N LEU A 107 8.16 7.67 -5.77
CA LEU A 107 8.29 6.65 -4.72
C LEU A 107 8.69 5.31 -5.30
N LYS A 108 8.06 4.92 -6.42
CA LYS A 108 8.37 3.66 -7.12
C LYS A 108 9.83 3.60 -7.58
N THR A 109 10.33 4.69 -8.15
CA THR A 109 11.72 4.78 -8.65
C THR A 109 12.75 4.89 -7.53
N ARG A 110 12.50 5.71 -6.49
CA ARG A 110 13.49 5.93 -5.41
C ARG A 110 13.57 4.78 -4.41
N LEU A 111 12.43 4.18 -4.04
CA LEU A 111 12.40 3.13 -3.03
C LEU A 111 12.50 1.73 -3.63
N GLY A 112 12.22 1.55 -4.93
CA GLY A 112 12.37 0.28 -5.63
C GLY A 112 11.60 -0.86 -4.97
N GLU A 113 12.33 -1.80 -4.34
CA GLU A 113 11.79 -2.95 -3.61
C GLU A 113 11.21 -2.58 -2.24
N GLN A 114 11.70 -1.50 -1.63
CA GLN A 114 11.23 -1.01 -0.34
C GLN A 114 9.96 -0.14 -0.45
N ALA A 115 9.53 0.16 -1.69
CA ALA A 115 8.33 0.94 -1.93
C ALA A 115 7.10 0.28 -1.29
N PRO A 116 6.31 1.01 -0.50
CA PRO A 116 5.15 0.44 0.18
C PRO A 116 4.14 -0.10 -0.85
N PRO A 117 3.61 -1.33 -0.67
CA PRO A 117 2.64 -1.92 -1.59
C PRO A 117 1.35 -1.11 -1.71
N ILE A 118 0.95 -0.45 -0.62
CA ILE A 118 -0.26 0.34 -0.47
C ILE A 118 0.08 1.70 0.15
N LEU A 119 -0.57 2.75 -0.33
CA LEU A 119 -0.64 4.07 0.29
C LEU A 119 -2.09 4.37 0.69
N TYR A 120 -2.23 4.93 1.88
CA TYR A 120 -3.49 5.46 2.40
C TYR A 120 -3.34 6.98 2.52
N GLY A 121 -4.39 7.74 2.21
CA GLY A 121 -4.36 9.18 2.40
C GLY A 121 -5.73 9.83 2.33
N CYS A 122 -5.76 11.11 2.61
CA CYS A 122 -6.94 11.98 2.54
C CYS A 122 -6.52 13.29 1.87
N GLY A 123 -7.43 13.91 1.11
CA GLY A 123 -7.15 15.11 0.31
C GLY A 123 -6.73 14.79 -1.13
N ASP A 124 -6.12 15.77 -1.81
CA ASP A 124 -5.79 15.68 -3.23
C ASP A 124 -4.58 14.76 -3.48
N VAL A 125 -4.84 13.62 -4.13
CA VAL A 125 -3.84 12.64 -4.53
C VAL A 125 -2.79 13.21 -5.50
N ASN A 126 -3.16 14.20 -6.31
CA ASN A 126 -2.27 14.73 -7.35
C ASN A 126 -1.02 15.40 -6.76
N LEU A 127 -1.11 15.92 -5.53
CA LEU A 127 0.00 16.53 -4.81
C LEU A 127 1.20 15.58 -4.65
N LEU A 128 0.96 14.26 -4.56
CA LEU A 128 2.03 13.27 -4.41
C LEU A 128 3.01 13.24 -5.59
N ASN A 129 2.57 13.66 -6.79
CA ASN A 129 3.40 13.71 -7.98
C ASN A 129 3.96 15.11 -8.27
N LEU A 130 3.44 16.17 -7.63
CA LEU A 130 3.99 17.52 -7.76
C LEU A 130 5.36 17.63 -7.08
N GLY A 131 5.54 16.95 -5.94
CA GLY A 131 6.79 16.97 -5.16
C GLY A 131 6.71 17.94 -4.00
N GLY A 132 7.85 18.43 -3.55
CA GLY A 132 7.92 19.38 -2.45
C GLY A 132 9.25 19.29 -1.70
N ILE A 133 9.38 20.15 -0.70
CA ILE A 133 10.51 20.19 0.22
C ILE A 133 10.10 19.55 1.53
N ALA A 134 10.86 18.56 1.98
CA ALA A 134 10.69 17.99 3.31
C ALA A 134 11.39 18.89 4.33
N ILE A 135 10.64 19.44 5.27
CA ILE A 135 11.15 20.24 6.38
C ILE A 135 11.05 19.39 7.66
N VAL A 136 12.18 19.01 8.23
CA VAL A 136 12.28 18.17 9.43
C VAL A 136 13.28 18.77 10.41
N GLY A 137 13.10 18.54 11.71
CA GLY A 137 13.96 19.11 12.75
C GLY A 137 13.66 18.53 14.13
N SER A 138 14.34 19.09 15.14
CA SER A 138 14.09 18.73 16.55
C SER A 138 12.64 19.00 16.96
N ARG A 139 12.08 18.14 17.82
CA ARG A 139 10.76 18.39 18.45
C ARG A 139 10.83 19.47 19.53
N ASN A 140 12.03 19.73 20.05
CA ASN A 140 12.31 20.77 21.04
C ASN A 140 13.14 21.86 20.37
N ILE A 141 12.50 22.98 20.05
CA ILE A 141 13.08 24.14 19.37
C ILE A 141 12.53 25.41 20.02
N ASP A 142 13.27 26.50 19.90
CA ASP A 142 12.82 27.82 20.33
C ASP A 142 11.88 28.47 19.30
N ASN A 143 11.27 29.58 19.71
CA ASN A 143 10.33 30.32 18.87
C ASN A 143 11.01 30.96 17.64
N GLU A 144 12.31 31.25 17.73
CA GLU A 144 13.09 31.82 16.62
C GLU A 144 13.20 30.81 15.48
N LEU A 145 13.55 29.56 15.78
CA LEU A 145 13.60 28.47 14.81
C LEU A 145 12.22 28.13 14.24
N ILE A 146 11.15 28.23 15.04
CA ILE A 146 9.77 28.06 14.53
C ILE A 146 9.47 29.13 13.47
N ALA A 147 9.71 30.41 13.78
CA ALA A 147 9.43 31.51 12.86
C ALA A 147 10.25 31.41 11.58
N TYR A 148 11.54 31.08 11.69
CA TYR A 148 12.40 30.85 10.54
C TYR A 148 11.86 29.70 9.65
N THR A 149 11.49 28.59 10.28
CA THR A 149 10.95 27.41 9.58
C THR A 149 9.64 27.73 8.84
N GLN A 150 8.75 28.52 9.46
CA GLN A 150 7.51 28.97 8.83
C GLN A 150 7.76 29.85 7.61
N ASN A 151 8.75 30.75 7.67
CA ASN A 151 9.12 31.60 6.53
C ASN A 151 9.63 30.75 5.35
N ILE A 152 10.52 29.79 5.61
CA ILE A 152 11.00 28.86 4.58
C ILE A 152 9.85 28.04 3.98
N ALA A 153 8.93 27.55 4.81
CA ALA A 153 7.76 26.80 4.34
C ALA A 153 6.85 27.65 3.44
N HIS A 154 6.63 28.93 3.78
CA HIS A 154 5.84 29.84 2.96
C HIS A 154 6.47 30.08 1.59
N LEU A 155 7.78 30.34 1.56
CA LEU A 155 8.53 30.51 0.31
C LEU A 155 8.52 29.25 -0.56
N ALA A 156 8.55 28.07 0.05
CA ALA A 156 8.52 26.79 -0.67
C ALA A 156 7.15 26.42 -1.26
N ALA A 157 6.08 27.04 -0.78
CA ALA A 157 4.70 26.77 -1.20
C ALA A 157 4.18 27.74 -2.28
N GLN A 158 4.92 28.80 -2.57
CA GLN A 158 4.67 29.73 -3.69
C GLN A 158 5.08 29.11 -5.02
#